data_AF-A0A941PIC6-F1
#
_entry.id   AF-A0A941PIC6-F1
#
_cell.length_a   1.000
_cell.length_b   1.000
_cell.length_c   1.000
_cell.angle_alpha   90.00
_cell.angle_beta   90.00
_cell.angle_gamma   90.00
#
_symmetry.space_group_name_H-M   'P 1'
#
loop_
_entity.id
_entity.type
_entity.pdbx_description
1 polymer ?
#
loop_
_entity_poly.entity_id
_entity_poly.type
_entity_poly.pdbx_seq_one_letter_code
_entity_poly.pdbx_strand_id
1 'polypeptide(L)'
;MIGASGRGRNNCRRRANGAPGCSWADAAPVRRAPLIEAIEGAGDAPAYRGLAYIVFEDLPLDGFGNAIPQLSFEIVRPAPSAGDGPRFEERVTGVCLIPGAGEFVYATEPVLRNMGPGRQVAENVHVERDRANMLVSLDQLGADFPNCDFVMLVVAWFGDDLRCGVCTIKPGVEIGAKETTPIAWRVNGIDRAHAHVVSEHDGAPAFGGTPADESVLQAIAELKARGYKVGLYPFLLMDVPAGNTLPDPYGAGAQAIYPWRGRITVHPAAGQTGTPDKSSAAAAQLAGFFGTAAAGDFGASGGLPTYSGPVEWSYRRFVLHHAKLAALAGGVDAFVLGSELRGVTTARDSAANYPAVAALKTLSADVRSMLGAGVKITYAADWSEYFGHQPQDGSNDVFFHLDPLWSDANIDVIGVDWYPPLSDW
;
A
#
# COMPACT_ATOMS: atom_id res chain seq x y z
N MET A 1 4.34 -34.51 -22.43
CA MET A 1 3.12 -34.87 -21.68
C MET A 1 3.54 -35.10 -20.23
N ILE A 2 3.35 -34.14 -19.32
CA ILE A 2 3.68 -34.30 -17.90
C ILE A 2 2.35 -34.25 -17.15
N GLY A 3 1.93 -35.38 -16.58
CA GLY A 3 0.64 -35.54 -15.93
C GLY A 3 0.76 -35.42 -14.41
N ALA A 4 0.10 -34.43 -13.82
CA ALA A 4 -0.20 -34.39 -12.39
C ALA A 4 -1.67 -34.77 -12.19
N SER A 5 -1.94 -35.86 -11.46
CA SER A 5 -3.28 -36.38 -11.23
C SER A 5 -3.94 -35.73 -10.02
N GLY A 6 -5.10 -35.09 -10.20
CA GLY A 6 -5.94 -34.60 -9.09
C GLY A 6 -7.38 -34.36 -9.52
N ARG A 7 -8.28 -35.28 -9.15
CA ARG A 7 -9.73 -35.25 -9.45
C ARG A 7 -10.42 -34.10 -8.71
N GLY A 8 -11.14 -33.23 -9.43
CA GLY A 8 -12.03 -32.21 -8.83
C GLY A 8 -12.54 -31.19 -9.86
N ARG A 9 -13.85 -30.91 -9.85
CA ARG A 9 -14.63 -30.14 -10.85
C ARG A 9 -14.30 -28.63 -10.88
N ASN A 10 -14.31 -28.08 -12.10
CA ASN A 10 -14.52 -26.71 -12.63
C ASN A 10 -14.08 -25.45 -11.84
N ASN A 11 -13.03 -24.79 -12.35
CA ASN A 11 -13.02 -23.45 -12.96
C ASN A 11 -11.55 -22.97 -13.08
N CYS A 12 -10.88 -23.26 -14.19
CA CYS A 12 -9.68 -22.50 -14.58
C CYS A 12 -10.17 -21.29 -15.39
N ARG A 13 -9.68 -20.08 -15.08
CA ARG A 13 -9.89 -18.89 -15.93
C ARG A 13 -8.56 -18.35 -16.42
N ARG A 14 -8.61 -17.83 -17.65
CA ARG A 14 -7.52 -17.54 -18.59
C ARG A 14 -6.57 -16.44 -18.13
N ARG A 15 -5.25 -16.63 -18.34
CA ARG A 15 -4.30 -15.57 -18.72
C ARG A 15 -3.24 -16.15 -19.67
N ALA A 16 -3.10 -15.58 -20.86
CA ALA A 16 -1.94 -15.79 -21.71
C ALA A 16 -1.68 -14.50 -22.49
N ASN A 17 -0.63 -13.78 -22.08
CA ASN A 17 -0.07 -12.68 -22.84
C ASN A 17 0.92 -13.23 -23.86
N GLY A 18 0.66 -12.98 -25.14
CA GLY A 18 1.74 -12.73 -26.10
C GLY A 18 2.40 -13.89 -26.85
N ALA A 19 1.79 -15.07 -26.97
CA ALA A 19 2.24 -16.07 -27.96
C ALA A 19 1.16 -16.28 -29.04
N PRO A 20 1.42 -15.95 -30.32
CA PRO A 20 0.53 -16.38 -31.40
C PRO A 20 0.50 -17.92 -31.46
N GLY A 21 -0.69 -18.52 -31.49
CA GLY A 21 -0.88 -19.98 -31.66
C GLY A 21 -1.24 -20.80 -30.41
N CYS A 22 -1.49 -20.20 -29.24
CA CYS A 22 -1.86 -20.97 -28.04
C CYS A 22 -3.39 -21.08 -27.87
N SER A 23 -3.93 -22.31 -27.79
CA SER A 23 -5.35 -22.58 -27.52
C SER A 23 -5.57 -23.39 -26.23
N TRP A 24 -6.69 -23.16 -25.55
CA TRP A 24 -7.04 -23.76 -24.25
C TRP A 24 -8.42 -24.44 -24.32
N ALA A 25 -8.61 -25.55 -23.60
CA ALA A 25 -9.91 -26.21 -23.45
C ALA A 25 -10.24 -26.48 -21.97
N ASP A 26 -11.35 -25.89 -21.48
CA ASP A 26 -11.88 -26.13 -20.15
C ASP A 26 -12.63 -27.46 -20.04
N ALA A 27 -12.65 -28.04 -18.85
CA ALA A 27 -13.30 -29.32 -18.58
C ALA A 27 -14.81 -29.20 -18.32
N ALA A 28 -15.66 -28.92 -19.34
CA ALA A 28 -17.02 -29.48 -19.54
C ALA A 28 -17.84 -28.81 -20.68
N PRO A 29 -18.73 -29.52 -21.42
CA PRO A 29 -18.65 -30.89 -21.91
C PRO A 29 -17.99 -30.94 -23.32
N VAL A 30 -17.26 -32.02 -23.60
CA VAL A 30 -16.71 -32.43 -24.91
C VAL A 30 -16.23 -31.28 -25.81
N ARG A 31 -15.04 -30.75 -25.53
CA ARG A 31 -14.24 -30.07 -26.55
C ARG A 31 -12.99 -30.89 -26.82
N ARG A 32 -12.97 -31.58 -27.95
CA ARG A 32 -11.73 -32.09 -28.55
C ARG A 32 -10.88 -30.86 -28.92
N ALA A 33 -9.57 -30.92 -28.70
CA ALA A 33 -8.71 -29.80 -29.03
C ALA A 33 -8.73 -29.59 -30.56
N PRO A 34 -9.21 -28.44 -31.06
CA PRO A 34 -9.39 -28.24 -32.51
C PRO A 34 -8.09 -28.41 -33.30
N LEU A 35 -6.96 -28.04 -32.70
CA LEU A 35 -5.64 -28.20 -33.32
C LEU A 35 -5.20 -29.66 -33.44
N ILE A 36 -5.42 -30.45 -32.39
CA ILE A 36 -5.10 -31.88 -32.40
C ILE A 36 -6.04 -32.60 -33.38
N GLU A 37 -7.32 -32.23 -33.41
CA GLU A 37 -8.31 -32.80 -34.34
C GLU A 37 -8.05 -32.44 -35.80
N ALA A 38 -7.49 -31.26 -36.08
CA ALA A 38 -7.08 -30.90 -37.42
C ALA A 38 -5.93 -31.77 -37.97
N ILE A 39 -5.08 -32.32 -37.09
CA ILE A 39 -3.94 -33.18 -37.47
C ILE A 39 -4.32 -34.66 -37.44
N GLU A 40 -4.97 -35.11 -36.36
CA GLU A 40 -5.29 -36.52 -36.12
C GLU A 40 -6.54 -36.99 -36.88
N GLY A 41 -7.41 -36.05 -37.28
CA GLY A 41 -8.66 -36.33 -37.97
C GLY A 41 -9.90 -36.21 -37.08
N ALA A 42 -11.03 -35.86 -37.71
CA ALA A 42 -12.31 -35.67 -37.03
C ALA A 42 -12.75 -36.95 -36.31
N GLY A 43 -12.94 -36.88 -35.00
CA GLY A 43 -13.33 -38.06 -34.21
C GLY A 43 -12.17 -38.91 -33.67
N ASP A 44 -10.92 -38.66 -34.10
CA ASP A 44 -9.73 -39.40 -33.69
C ASP A 44 -8.87 -38.65 -32.65
N ALA A 45 -9.10 -37.35 -32.46
CA ALA A 45 -8.43 -36.58 -31.41
C ALA A 45 -8.78 -37.08 -29.99
N PRO A 46 -7.78 -37.36 -29.13
CA PRO A 46 -8.01 -37.73 -27.74
C PRO A 46 -8.82 -36.69 -26.96
N ALA A 47 -9.80 -37.16 -26.17
CA ALA A 47 -10.58 -36.31 -25.28
C ALA A 47 -10.07 -36.45 -23.83
N TYR A 48 -8.95 -35.80 -23.50
CA TYR A 48 -8.38 -35.84 -22.15
C TYR A 48 -9.34 -35.19 -21.13
N ARG A 49 -9.93 -36.00 -20.26
CA ARG A 49 -10.90 -35.56 -19.23
C ARG A 49 -10.21 -35.30 -17.89
N GLY A 50 -10.61 -34.23 -17.21
CA GLY A 50 -10.12 -33.92 -15.86
C GLY A 50 -8.62 -33.58 -15.80
N LEU A 51 -8.01 -33.32 -16.96
CA LEU A 51 -6.64 -32.84 -17.11
C LEU A 51 -6.69 -31.49 -17.81
N ALA A 52 -5.93 -30.53 -17.30
CA ALA A 52 -5.58 -29.35 -18.07
C ALA A 52 -4.38 -29.71 -18.94
N TYR A 53 -4.45 -29.41 -20.24
CA TYR A 53 -3.36 -29.64 -21.18
C TYR A 53 -3.10 -28.36 -21.97
N ILE A 54 -1.83 -28.15 -22.33
CA ILE A 54 -1.35 -27.01 -23.12
C ILE A 54 -0.94 -27.57 -24.48
N VAL A 55 -1.45 -26.98 -25.56
CA VAL A 55 -1.10 -27.34 -26.93
C VAL A 55 -0.38 -26.16 -27.56
N PHE A 56 0.78 -26.43 -28.15
CA PHE A 56 1.55 -25.47 -28.92
C PHE A 56 1.30 -25.69 -30.40
N GLU A 57 0.99 -24.62 -31.13
CA GLU A 57 0.97 -24.57 -32.59
C GLU A 57 2.25 -23.89 -33.06
N ASP A 58 2.97 -24.52 -34.00
CA ASP A 58 4.15 -23.97 -34.67
C ASP A 58 5.18 -23.28 -33.75
N LEU A 59 5.48 -23.87 -32.58
CA LEU A 59 6.45 -23.32 -31.62
C LEU A 59 7.84 -23.20 -32.27
N PRO A 60 8.39 -21.97 -32.45
CA PRO A 60 9.72 -21.78 -33.01
C PRO A 60 10.78 -22.36 -32.08
N LEU A 61 11.60 -23.29 -32.59
CA LEU A 61 12.65 -23.95 -31.81
C LEU A 61 14.05 -23.37 -32.06
N ASP A 62 14.18 -22.42 -32.97
CA ASP A 62 15.43 -21.74 -33.31
C ASP A 62 16.06 -21.07 -32.08
N GLY A 63 15.25 -20.43 -31.23
CA GLY A 63 15.68 -19.85 -29.95
C GLY A 63 16.08 -20.87 -28.87
N PHE A 64 15.79 -22.16 -29.08
CA PHE A 64 16.08 -23.27 -28.15
C PHE A 64 17.12 -24.25 -28.71
N GLY A 65 17.92 -23.81 -29.69
CA GLY A 65 18.94 -24.66 -30.32
C GLY A 65 18.33 -25.82 -31.13
N ASN A 66 17.14 -25.61 -31.69
CA ASN A 66 16.36 -26.61 -32.43
C ASN A 66 16.00 -27.87 -31.63
N ALA A 67 15.96 -27.76 -30.30
CA ALA A 67 15.51 -28.82 -29.39
C ALA A 67 14.23 -28.39 -28.66
N ILE A 68 13.41 -29.37 -28.26
CA ILE A 68 12.25 -29.09 -27.40
C ILE A 68 12.78 -28.68 -26.02
N PRO A 69 12.51 -27.45 -25.55
CA PRO A 69 13.00 -27.00 -24.25
C PRO A 69 12.26 -27.70 -23.10
N GLN A 70 12.87 -27.70 -21.92
CA GLN A 70 12.13 -27.93 -20.68
C GLN A 70 11.23 -26.72 -20.43
N LEU A 71 9.92 -26.95 -20.40
CA LEU A 71 8.92 -25.91 -20.20
C LEU A 71 8.45 -25.94 -18.75
N SER A 72 8.40 -24.75 -18.14
CA SER A 72 7.85 -24.54 -16.80
C SER A 72 6.68 -23.56 -16.92
N PHE A 73 5.58 -23.86 -16.24
CA PHE A 73 4.37 -23.05 -16.27
C PHE A 73 3.95 -22.72 -14.84
N GLU A 74 3.55 -21.47 -14.61
CA GLU A 74 2.76 -21.11 -13.45
C GLU A 74 1.31 -21.51 -13.71
N ILE A 75 0.74 -22.32 -12.81
CA ILE A 75 -0.63 -22.81 -12.93
C ILE A 75 -1.41 -22.37 -11.70
N VAL A 76 -2.38 -21.48 -11.90
CA VAL A 76 -3.33 -21.09 -10.87
C VAL A 76 -4.56 -21.97 -11.01
N ARG A 77 -4.84 -22.78 -9.99
CA ARG A 77 -6.05 -23.60 -9.90
C ARG A 77 -6.73 -23.31 -8.55
N PRO A 78 -7.97 -22.79 -8.55
CA PRO A 78 -8.73 -22.65 -7.32
C PRO A 78 -8.83 -24.00 -6.60
N ALA A 79 -8.67 -24.00 -5.28
CA ALA A 79 -8.87 -25.21 -4.50
C ALA A 79 -10.30 -25.74 -4.73
N PRO A 80 -10.49 -27.07 -4.86
CA PRO A 80 -11.83 -27.64 -4.85
C PRO A 80 -12.53 -27.21 -3.56
N SER A 81 -13.80 -26.80 -3.64
CA SER A 81 -14.58 -26.49 -2.43
C SER A 81 -14.57 -27.71 -1.49
N ALA A 82 -13.95 -27.56 -0.32
CA ALA A 82 -13.81 -28.63 0.67
C ALA A 82 -15.08 -28.82 1.54
N GLY A 83 -16.22 -28.25 1.14
CA GLY A 83 -17.51 -28.31 1.83
C GLY A 83 -18.57 -27.46 1.14
N ASP A 84 -19.74 -27.31 1.78
CA ASP A 84 -20.91 -26.59 1.22
C ASP A 84 -20.83 -25.06 1.37
N GLY A 85 -19.77 -24.53 2.00
CA GLY A 85 -19.60 -23.09 2.23
C GLY A 85 -18.89 -22.36 1.06
N PRO A 86 -19.01 -21.02 1.00
CA PRO A 86 -18.29 -20.22 0.01
C PRO A 86 -16.78 -20.36 0.22
N ARG A 87 -16.03 -20.31 -0.88
CA ARG A 87 -14.56 -20.37 -0.88
C ARG A 87 -13.97 -19.10 -0.26
N PHE A 88 -12.68 -19.12 0.06
CA PHE A 88 -12.00 -17.95 0.61
C PHE A 88 -12.14 -16.73 -0.31
N GLU A 89 -11.92 -16.95 -1.60
CA GLU A 89 -12.04 -15.98 -2.68
C GLU A 89 -13.42 -15.31 -2.75
N GLU A 90 -14.47 -16.04 -2.37
CA GLU A 90 -15.85 -15.57 -2.33
C GLU A 90 -16.21 -14.88 -1.01
N ARG A 91 -15.34 -14.95 0.01
CA ARG A 91 -15.53 -14.31 1.32
C ARG A 91 -14.81 -12.96 1.43
N VAL A 92 -13.79 -12.73 0.62
CA VAL A 92 -13.06 -11.46 0.61
C VAL A 92 -13.94 -10.37 0.01
N THR A 93 -14.30 -9.38 0.82
CA THR A 93 -15.09 -8.21 0.39
C THR A 93 -14.24 -6.96 0.23
N GLY A 94 -13.03 -6.93 0.79
CA GLY A 94 -12.12 -5.82 0.60
C GLY A 94 -10.67 -6.21 0.76
N VAL A 95 -9.80 -5.41 0.14
CA VAL A 95 -8.34 -5.63 0.14
C VAL A 95 -7.60 -4.33 0.42
N CYS A 96 -6.37 -4.47 0.92
CA CYS A 96 -5.41 -3.38 1.02
C CYS A 96 -4.42 -3.47 -0.14
N LEU A 97 -4.35 -2.43 -0.97
CA LEU A 97 -3.50 -2.40 -2.16
C LEU A 97 -2.10 -1.86 -1.80
N ILE A 98 -1.20 -2.79 -1.48
CA ILE A 98 0.20 -2.58 -1.13
C ILE A 98 1.13 -2.88 -2.33
N PRO A 99 2.39 -2.39 -2.37
CA PRO A 99 3.20 -1.84 -1.26
C PRO A 99 2.87 -0.41 -0.81
N GLY A 100 2.13 0.39 -1.58
CA GLY A 100 1.93 1.82 -1.28
C GLY A 100 3.14 2.72 -1.58
N ALA A 101 4.19 2.13 -2.15
CA ALA A 101 5.45 2.75 -2.53
C ALA A 101 5.88 2.26 -3.93
N GLY A 102 6.46 3.15 -4.71
CA GLY A 102 6.79 3.06 -6.13
C GLY A 102 6.30 4.32 -6.84
N GLU A 103 7.21 5.11 -7.42
CA GLU A 103 6.92 6.46 -7.92
C GLU A 103 5.73 6.54 -8.91
N PHE A 104 5.50 5.48 -9.69
CA PHE A 104 4.44 5.38 -10.70
C PHE A 104 3.62 4.08 -10.58
N VAL A 105 3.64 3.42 -9.43
CA VAL A 105 3.00 2.10 -9.22
C VAL A 105 1.49 2.12 -9.50
N TYR A 106 0.86 3.28 -9.30
CA TYR A 106 -0.58 3.49 -9.46
C TYR A 106 -0.99 4.09 -10.80
N ALA A 107 -0.04 4.42 -11.67
CA ALA A 107 -0.37 5.00 -12.97
C ALA A 107 -1.11 3.96 -13.82
N THR A 108 -2.15 4.41 -14.52
CA THR A 108 -3.00 3.57 -15.38
C THR A 108 -2.51 3.55 -16.83
N GLU A 109 -1.48 4.32 -17.14
CA GLU A 109 -0.77 4.34 -18.42
C GLU A 109 0.70 3.94 -18.26
N PRO A 110 1.35 3.41 -19.31
CA PRO A 110 2.79 3.14 -19.31
C PRO A 110 3.62 4.40 -19.02
N VAL A 111 4.44 4.34 -17.97
CA VAL A 111 5.44 5.36 -17.67
C VAL A 111 6.81 4.85 -18.05
N LEU A 112 7.51 5.61 -18.88
CA LEU A 112 8.81 5.26 -19.41
C LEU A 112 9.88 6.20 -18.87
N ARG A 113 10.96 5.63 -18.35
CA ARG A 113 12.18 6.33 -17.97
C ARG A 113 13.11 6.47 -19.16
N ASN A 114 13.58 7.69 -19.39
CA ASN A 114 14.60 7.99 -20.38
C ASN A 114 15.98 7.47 -19.90
N MET A 115 16.64 6.65 -20.72
CA MET A 115 17.97 6.10 -20.47
C MET A 115 19.04 6.68 -21.41
N GLY A 116 18.67 7.67 -22.23
CA GLY A 116 19.51 8.27 -23.27
C GLY A 116 18.89 8.14 -24.67
N PRO A 117 19.58 8.64 -25.71
CA PRO A 117 19.04 8.72 -27.07
C PRO A 117 18.50 7.37 -27.57
N GLY A 118 17.19 7.32 -27.85
CA GLY A 118 16.50 6.14 -28.36
C GLY A 118 16.35 4.97 -27.37
N ARG A 119 16.68 5.15 -26.09
CA ARG A 119 16.59 4.10 -25.08
C ARG A 119 15.65 4.49 -23.96
N GLN A 120 14.61 3.70 -23.75
CA GLN A 120 13.65 3.86 -22.66
C GLN A 120 13.45 2.53 -21.93
N VAL A 121 13.11 2.61 -20.65
CA VAL A 121 12.77 1.46 -19.81
C VAL A 121 11.45 1.76 -19.11
N ALA A 122 10.56 0.78 -19.02
CA ALA A 122 9.28 0.96 -18.35
C ALA A 122 9.44 0.93 -16.83
N GLU A 123 8.75 1.85 -16.14
CA GLU A 123 8.71 1.92 -14.67
C GLU A 123 7.57 1.06 -14.11
N ASN A 124 6.48 0.88 -14.88
CA ASN A 124 5.25 0.22 -14.42
C ASN A 124 4.65 -0.78 -15.42
N VAL A 125 5.45 -1.39 -16.30
CA VAL A 125 5.02 -2.39 -17.29
C VAL A 125 5.90 -3.63 -17.16
N HIS A 126 5.54 -4.53 -16.25
CA HIS A 126 6.35 -5.72 -15.90
C HIS A 126 5.64 -7.04 -16.19
N VAL A 127 4.31 -7.04 -16.26
CA VAL A 127 3.49 -8.27 -16.40
C VAL A 127 2.97 -8.48 -17.83
N GLU A 128 2.46 -7.42 -18.44
CA GLU A 128 1.88 -7.45 -19.78
C GLU A 128 2.47 -6.33 -20.62
N ARG A 129 2.83 -6.66 -21.86
CA ARG A 129 3.43 -5.69 -22.77
C ARG A 129 2.45 -4.52 -22.98
N ASP A 130 2.99 -3.30 -22.91
CA ASP A 130 2.29 -2.03 -23.17
C ASP A 130 1.09 -1.73 -22.24
N ARG A 131 0.93 -2.46 -21.14
CA ARG A 131 -0.13 -2.19 -20.14
C ARG A 131 0.46 -1.92 -18.77
N ALA A 132 -0.02 -0.85 -18.14
CA ALA A 132 0.36 -0.52 -16.79
C ALA A 132 -0.05 -1.63 -15.81
N ASN A 133 0.84 -1.93 -14.86
CA ASN A 133 0.66 -2.98 -13.86
C ASN A 133 -0.66 -2.81 -13.08
N MET A 134 -1.04 -1.57 -12.77
CA MET A 134 -2.29 -1.27 -12.05
C MET A 134 -3.52 -1.88 -12.75
N LEU A 135 -3.64 -1.73 -14.07
CA LEU A 135 -4.77 -2.27 -14.82
C LEU A 135 -4.79 -3.80 -14.81
N VAL A 136 -3.62 -4.43 -14.95
CA VAL A 136 -3.47 -5.88 -14.94
C VAL A 136 -3.79 -6.47 -13.57
N SER A 137 -3.37 -5.79 -12.49
CA SER A 137 -3.65 -6.16 -11.11
C SER A 137 -5.13 -6.01 -10.77
N LEU A 138 -5.80 -4.95 -11.22
CA LEU A 138 -7.24 -4.77 -10.99
C LEU A 138 -8.10 -5.77 -11.79
N ASP A 139 -7.68 -6.13 -13.02
CA ASP A 139 -8.32 -7.22 -13.76
C ASP A 139 -8.19 -8.54 -13.00
N GLN A 140 -7.07 -8.73 -12.30
CA GLN A 140 -6.82 -9.94 -11.52
C GLN A 140 -7.69 -9.96 -10.27
N LEU A 141 -7.74 -8.84 -9.55
CA LEU A 141 -8.57 -8.68 -8.37
C LEU A 141 -10.03 -9.02 -8.65
N GLY A 142 -10.60 -8.46 -9.73
CA GLY A 142 -11.99 -8.74 -10.11
C GLY A 142 -12.23 -10.18 -10.57
N ALA A 143 -11.21 -10.86 -11.11
CA ALA A 143 -11.32 -12.26 -11.52
C ALA A 143 -11.19 -13.23 -10.34
N ASP A 144 -10.27 -12.96 -9.43
CA ASP A 144 -9.88 -13.86 -8.34
C ASP A 144 -10.78 -13.65 -7.11
N PHE A 145 -11.26 -12.42 -6.85
CA PHE A 145 -12.08 -12.08 -5.70
C PHE A 145 -13.41 -11.43 -6.13
N PRO A 146 -14.38 -12.22 -6.62
CA PRO A 146 -15.58 -11.70 -7.28
C PRO A 146 -16.53 -10.88 -6.38
N ASN A 147 -16.39 -11.03 -5.05
CA ASN A 147 -17.18 -10.29 -4.07
C ASN A 147 -16.42 -9.12 -3.43
N CYS A 148 -15.18 -8.86 -3.87
CA CYS A 148 -14.42 -7.71 -3.43
C CYS A 148 -15.01 -6.43 -4.03
N ASP A 149 -15.54 -5.56 -3.18
CA ASP A 149 -16.14 -4.27 -3.59
C ASP A 149 -15.42 -3.07 -2.96
N PHE A 150 -14.39 -3.29 -2.14
CA PHE A 150 -13.68 -2.23 -1.41
C PHE A 150 -12.15 -2.37 -1.52
N VAL A 151 -11.47 -1.28 -1.88
CA VAL A 151 -10.01 -1.24 -1.97
C VAL A 151 -9.46 -0.10 -1.11
N MET A 152 -8.64 -0.44 -0.11
CA MET A 152 -7.81 0.52 0.62
C MET A 152 -6.53 0.79 -0.18
N LEU A 153 -6.43 1.97 -0.77
CA LEU A 153 -5.28 2.45 -1.51
C LEU A 153 -4.25 3.05 -0.54
N VAL A 154 -3.12 2.37 -0.38
CA VAL A 154 -2.03 2.81 0.52
C VAL A 154 -1.14 3.80 -0.20
N VAL A 155 -0.76 4.92 0.43
CA VAL A 155 0.16 5.90 -0.19
C VAL A 155 1.20 6.32 0.82
N ALA A 156 2.46 5.99 0.55
CA ALA A 156 3.53 6.11 1.53
C ALA A 156 4.37 7.39 1.40
N TRP A 157 4.66 8.03 2.53
CA TRP A 157 5.73 9.02 2.71
C TRP A 157 6.77 8.47 3.70
N PHE A 158 7.89 9.18 3.87
CA PHE A 158 9.05 8.73 4.64
C PHE A 158 9.32 9.62 5.85
N GLY A 159 9.36 9.01 7.03
CA GLY A 159 9.93 9.58 8.25
C GLY A 159 11.42 9.25 8.34
N ASP A 160 12.23 10.16 8.88
CA ASP A 160 13.70 10.03 8.92
C ASP A 160 14.30 9.89 10.33
N ASP A 161 13.48 9.89 11.38
CA ASP A 161 13.95 9.81 12.77
C ASP A 161 12.87 9.24 13.71
N LEU A 162 13.24 8.42 14.69
CA LEU A 162 12.33 7.90 15.73
C LEU A 162 11.98 8.91 16.84
N ARG A 163 12.65 10.05 16.89
CA ARG A 163 12.40 11.09 17.89
C ARG A 163 11.37 12.06 17.35
N CYS A 164 10.16 12.05 17.91
CA CYS A 164 9.02 12.79 17.35
C CYS A 164 9.28 14.29 17.20
N GLY A 165 10.03 14.90 18.13
CA GLY A 165 10.35 16.33 18.09
C GLY A 165 11.32 16.76 16.98
N VAL A 166 11.94 15.82 16.24
CA VAL A 166 12.86 16.12 15.13
C VAL A 166 12.57 15.32 13.86
N CYS A 167 11.77 14.26 13.95
CA CYS A 167 11.30 13.48 12.82
C CYS A 167 10.65 14.39 11.77
N THR A 168 11.09 14.27 10.52
CA THR A 168 10.47 14.94 9.39
C THR A 168 9.82 13.93 8.47
N ILE A 169 8.65 14.28 7.92
CA ILE A 169 7.86 13.40 7.06
C ILE A 169 7.80 14.00 5.65
N LYS A 170 8.43 13.34 4.68
CA LYS A 170 8.65 13.85 3.32
C LYS A 170 8.22 12.84 2.25
N PRO A 171 7.75 13.31 1.08
CA PRO A 171 7.62 12.44 -0.07
C PRO A 171 9.01 12.11 -0.63
N GLY A 172 9.18 10.87 -1.06
CA GLY A 172 10.48 10.35 -1.49
C GLY A 172 10.54 9.90 -2.95
N VAL A 173 11.74 9.87 -3.52
CA VAL A 173 12.06 9.31 -4.83
C VAL A 173 13.15 8.25 -4.70
N GLU A 174 13.11 7.25 -5.58
CA GLU A 174 14.12 6.17 -5.65
C GLU A 174 15.47 6.68 -6.12
N ILE A 175 15.45 7.63 -7.08
CA ILE A 175 16.64 8.14 -7.75
C ILE A 175 16.46 9.66 -7.92
N GLY A 176 17.47 10.43 -7.50
CA GLY A 176 17.45 11.90 -7.60
C GLY A 176 17.44 12.45 -9.02
N ALA A 177 18.01 11.71 -9.99
CA ALA A 177 18.02 12.06 -11.40
C ALA A 177 17.29 10.98 -12.23
N LYS A 178 16.01 11.23 -12.54
CA LYS A 178 15.17 10.35 -13.34
C LYS A 178 14.19 11.20 -14.16
N GLU A 179 14.27 11.09 -15.48
CA GLU A 179 13.34 11.71 -16.42
C GLU A 179 12.32 10.67 -16.91
N THR A 180 11.04 11.02 -16.85
CA THR A 180 9.95 10.11 -17.18
C THR A 180 8.92 10.77 -18.10
N THR A 181 8.24 9.95 -18.89
CA THR A 181 7.13 10.35 -19.76
C THR A 181 6.00 9.32 -19.69
N PRO A 182 4.72 9.73 -19.80
CA PRO A 182 4.26 11.11 -19.95
C PRO A 182 4.22 11.89 -18.62
N ILE A 183 4.25 11.18 -17.49
CA ILE A 183 4.14 11.75 -16.15
C ILE A 183 5.53 12.14 -15.63
N ALA A 184 5.70 13.40 -15.21
CA ALA A 184 6.83 13.83 -14.40
C ALA A 184 6.46 13.71 -12.91
N TRP A 185 7.32 13.06 -12.11
CA TRP A 185 7.04 12.86 -10.69
C TRP A 185 6.86 14.19 -9.95
N ARG A 186 5.74 14.35 -9.24
CA ARG A 186 5.47 15.42 -8.29
C ARG A 186 4.56 14.94 -7.16
N VAL A 187 4.79 15.45 -5.96
CA VAL A 187 3.96 15.20 -4.78
C VAL A 187 3.83 16.48 -3.97
N ASN A 188 2.59 16.90 -3.68
CA ASN A 188 2.28 18.09 -2.88
C ASN A 188 2.98 19.37 -3.38
N GLY A 189 3.03 19.55 -4.70
CA GLY A 189 3.73 20.65 -5.38
C GLY A 189 5.26 20.51 -5.47
N ILE A 190 5.85 19.52 -4.81
CA ILE A 190 7.28 19.23 -4.83
C ILE A 190 7.63 18.45 -6.09
N ASP A 191 8.69 18.87 -6.78
CA ASP A 191 9.26 18.11 -7.89
C ASP A 191 10.44 17.24 -7.41
N ARG A 192 10.93 16.37 -8.30
CA ARG A 192 12.01 15.43 -7.99
C ARG A 192 13.27 16.11 -7.43
N ALA A 193 13.59 17.32 -7.88
CA ALA A 193 14.82 18.02 -7.48
C ALA A 193 14.81 18.40 -5.99
N HIS A 194 13.63 18.51 -5.39
CA HIS A 194 13.44 18.88 -3.99
C HIS A 194 12.88 17.72 -3.13
N ALA A 195 12.79 16.51 -3.70
CA ALA A 195 12.30 15.33 -3.02
C ALA A 195 13.35 14.73 -2.08
N HIS A 196 12.88 13.99 -1.07
CA HIS A 196 13.76 13.11 -0.29
C HIS A 196 14.23 11.96 -1.19
N VAL A 197 15.54 11.76 -1.36
CA VAL A 197 16.02 10.54 -2.04
C VAL A 197 16.08 9.44 -0.99
N VAL A 198 15.31 8.37 -1.20
CA VAL A 198 15.28 7.25 -0.24
C VAL A 198 16.67 6.64 -0.14
N SER A 199 17.02 6.15 1.05
CA SER A 199 18.33 5.54 1.27
C SER A 199 18.53 4.26 0.45
N GLU A 200 19.79 3.81 0.37
CA GLU A 200 20.16 2.62 -0.38
C GLU A 200 20.36 1.39 0.53
N HIS A 201 20.03 0.22 0.00
CA HIS A 201 20.37 -1.08 0.55
C HIS A 201 20.97 -1.94 -0.56
N ASP A 202 22.20 -2.44 -0.35
CA ASP A 202 22.94 -3.27 -1.31
C ASP A 202 23.03 -2.67 -2.73
N GLY A 203 23.20 -1.35 -2.83
CA GLY A 203 23.36 -0.62 -4.09
C GLY A 203 22.07 -0.39 -4.88
N ALA A 204 20.91 -0.65 -4.27
CA ALA A 204 19.59 -0.34 -4.80
C ALA A 204 18.79 0.53 -3.81
N PRO A 205 17.76 1.26 -4.25
CA PRO A 205 16.84 1.96 -3.34
C PRO A 205 16.27 1.00 -2.28
N ALA A 206 16.33 1.37 -1.00
CA ALA A 206 15.81 0.57 0.11
C ALA A 206 14.28 0.46 0.08
N PHE A 207 13.62 1.44 -0.54
CA PHE A 207 12.17 1.51 -0.72
C PHE A 207 11.82 1.93 -2.16
N GLY A 208 10.60 1.62 -2.60
CA GLY A 208 10.00 2.36 -3.73
C GLY A 208 9.69 3.80 -3.32
N GLY A 209 9.65 4.74 -4.27
CA GLY A 209 9.38 6.15 -3.97
C GLY A 209 7.92 6.44 -3.59
N THR A 210 7.60 7.62 -3.11
CA THR A 210 6.19 8.01 -2.92
C THR A 210 5.48 8.02 -4.28
N PRO A 211 4.30 7.40 -4.42
CA PRO A 211 3.52 7.48 -5.66
C PRO A 211 3.23 8.93 -6.04
N ALA A 212 3.45 9.31 -7.30
CA ALA A 212 3.16 10.65 -7.80
C ALA A 212 1.68 10.98 -7.64
N ASP A 213 1.35 12.24 -7.32
CA ASP A 213 -0.05 12.67 -7.09
C ASP A 213 -0.96 12.32 -8.25
N GLU A 214 -0.48 12.52 -9.49
CA GLU A 214 -1.19 12.17 -10.71
C GLU A 214 -1.52 10.67 -10.78
N SER A 215 -0.58 9.80 -10.42
CA SER A 215 -0.78 8.36 -10.40
C SER A 215 -1.80 7.91 -9.35
N VAL A 216 -1.85 8.58 -8.20
CA VAL A 216 -2.85 8.32 -7.15
C VAL A 216 -4.25 8.71 -7.64
N LEU A 217 -4.39 9.88 -8.28
CA LEU A 217 -5.65 10.32 -8.85
C LEU A 217 -6.14 9.37 -9.96
N GLN A 218 -5.23 8.90 -10.83
CA GLN A 218 -5.52 7.89 -11.85
C GLN A 218 -6.05 6.59 -11.22
N ALA A 219 -5.40 6.07 -10.17
CA ALA A 219 -5.85 4.84 -9.51
C ALA A 219 -7.21 4.99 -8.83
N ILE A 220 -7.49 6.10 -8.14
CA ILE A 220 -8.80 6.33 -7.52
C ILE A 220 -9.89 6.39 -8.60
N ALA A 221 -9.63 7.09 -9.71
CA ALA A 221 -10.57 7.17 -10.82
C ALA A 221 -10.85 5.79 -11.44
N GLU A 222 -9.81 4.99 -11.67
CA GLU A 222 -9.93 3.65 -12.24
C GLU A 222 -10.68 2.68 -11.31
N LEU A 223 -10.38 2.69 -10.02
CA LEU A 223 -11.09 1.89 -9.02
C LEU A 223 -12.60 2.21 -9.03
N LYS A 224 -12.95 3.50 -9.01
CA LYS A 224 -14.35 3.94 -9.09
C LYS A 224 -15.01 3.56 -10.41
N ALA A 225 -14.30 3.70 -11.54
CA ALA A 225 -14.82 3.33 -12.85
C ALA A 225 -15.17 1.84 -12.95
N ARG A 226 -14.46 1.00 -12.19
CA ARG A 226 -14.73 -0.45 -12.07
C ARG A 226 -15.78 -0.79 -11.01
N GLY A 227 -16.31 0.19 -10.28
CA GLY A 227 -17.35 0.02 -9.27
C GLY A 227 -16.84 -0.31 -7.86
N TYR A 228 -15.53 -0.19 -7.60
CA TYR A 228 -15.00 -0.34 -6.24
C TYR A 228 -15.28 0.91 -5.40
N LYS A 229 -15.61 0.68 -4.13
CA LYS A 229 -15.44 1.65 -3.06
C LYS A 229 -13.96 1.82 -2.77
N VAL A 230 -13.53 3.05 -2.47
CA VAL A 230 -12.13 3.39 -2.27
C VAL A 230 -11.90 3.92 -0.87
N GLY A 231 -11.00 3.30 -0.12
CA GLY A 231 -10.39 3.87 1.07
C GLY A 231 -9.04 4.50 0.72
N LEU A 232 -8.72 5.70 1.20
CA LEU A 232 -7.37 6.25 1.08
C LEU A 232 -6.63 6.10 2.42
N TYR A 233 -5.45 5.50 2.37
CA TYR A 233 -4.65 5.16 3.53
C TYR A 233 -3.24 5.79 3.42
N PRO A 234 -3.05 7.01 3.98
CA PRO A 234 -1.73 7.60 4.17
C PRO A 234 -0.89 6.69 5.08
N PHE A 235 0.27 6.26 4.58
CA PHE A 235 1.16 5.35 5.29
C PHE A 235 2.55 5.97 5.52
N LEU A 236 3.15 5.69 6.69
CA LEU A 236 4.46 6.22 7.04
C LEU A 236 5.50 5.10 7.06
N LEU A 237 6.46 5.15 6.15
CA LEU A 237 7.66 4.32 6.18
C LEU A 237 8.77 5.06 6.93
N MET A 238 9.69 4.34 7.56
CA MET A 238 10.86 4.96 8.21
C MET A 238 12.12 4.68 7.40
N ASP A 239 12.69 5.73 6.85
CA ASP A 239 13.93 5.67 6.08
C ASP A 239 15.13 6.05 6.94
N VAL A 240 15.51 5.13 7.84
CA VAL A 240 16.68 5.23 8.71
C VAL A 240 17.69 4.18 8.26
N PRO A 241 18.75 4.55 7.51
CA PRO A 241 19.65 3.58 6.90
C PRO A 241 20.59 2.91 7.90
N ALA A 242 21.20 1.81 7.44
CA ALA A 242 22.33 1.20 8.13
C ALA A 242 23.49 2.19 8.29
N GLY A 243 24.17 2.15 9.44
CA GLY A 243 25.29 3.03 9.75
C GLY A 243 24.90 4.47 10.14
N ASN A 244 23.61 4.74 10.37
CA ASN A 244 23.18 6.03 10.92
C ASN A 244 23.80 6.30 12.31
N THR A 245 23.85 7.57 12.69
CA THR A 245 24.36 8.04 13.99
C THR A 245 23.28 8.77 14.80
N LEU A 246 22.02 8.53 14.46
CA LEU A 246 20.90 9.21 15.10
C LEU A 246 20.76 8.72 16.55
N PRO A 247 20.62 9.63 17.53
CA PRO A 247 20.33 9.24 18.90
C PRO A 247 19.08 8.36 18.98
N ASP A 248 19.21 7.18 19.58
CA ASP A 248 18.09 6.26 19.74
C ASP A 248 17.24 6.63 20.96
N PRO A 249 15.93 6.87 20.79
CA PRO A 249 15.08 7.22 21.92
C PRO A 249 14.95 6.11 22.95
N TYR A 250 15.33 4.87 22.62
CA TYR A 250 15.27 3.70 23.52
C TYR A 250 16.62 3.35 24.15
N GLY A 251 17.65 4.18 23.99
CA GLY A 251 18.94 4.06 24.69
C GLY A 251 20.00 3.24 23.96
N ALA A 252 19.76 2.80 22.73
CA ALA A 252 20.81 2.19 21.89
C ALA A 252 21.84 3.24 21.40
N GLY A 253 22.97 2.77 20.88
CA GLY A 253 24.03 3.66 20.37
C GLY A 253 23.66 4.40 19.07
N ALA A 254 22.70 3.86 18.31
CA ALA A 254 22.13 4.44 17.10
C ALA A 254 20.71 3.89 16.89
N GLN A 255 19.88 4.57 16.10
CA GLN A 255 18.55 4.08 15.78
C GLN A 255 18.61 2.81 14.95
N ALA A 256 17.64 1.91 15.18
CA ALA A 256 17.49 0.70 14.40
C ALA A 256 17.30 1.01 12.90
N ILE A 257 17.78 0.11 12.04
CA ILE A 257 17.63 0.24 10.58
C ILE A 257 16.17 0.04 10.18
N TYR A 258 15.68 0.88 9.28
CA TYR A 258 14.32 0.80 8.71
C TYR A 258 13.24 0.43 9.74
N PRO A 259 13.15 1.16 10.87
CA PRO A 259 12.35 0.73 12.00
C PRO A 259 10.86 0.87 11.70
N TRP A 260 10.04 0.12 12.42
CA TRP A 260 8.61 0.33 12.37
C TRP A 260 8.21 1.71 12.92
N ARG A 261 7.26 2.40 12.25
CA ARG A 261 6.77 3.75 12.61
C ARG A 261 6.20 3.86 14.04
N GLY A 262 5.69 2.77 14.60
CA GLY A 262 5.21 2.75 15.99
C GLY A 262 6.29 2.92 17.04
N ARG A 263 7.57 2.93 16.62
CA ARG A 263 8.72 3.30 17.46
C ARG A 263 9.00 4.81 17.48
N ILE A 264 8.29 5.63 16.71
CA ILE A 264 8.39 7.08 16.85
C ILE A 264 7.86 7.46 18.24
N THR A 265 8.62 8.21 19.03
CA THR A 265 8.23 8.60 20.39
C THR A 265 8.97 9.85 20.87
N VAL A 266 8.64 10.33 22.06
CA VAL A 266 9.39 11.41 22.71
C VAL A 266 10.83 10.99 22.98
N HIS A 267 11.75 11.95 23.02
CA HIS A 267 13.16 11.69 23.25
C HIS A 267 13.64 12.32 24.55
N PRO A 268 14.20 11.52 25.49
CA PRO A 268 14.22 10.05 25.54
C PRO A 268 12.82 9.41 25.69
N ALA A 269 12.63 8.17 25.23
CA ALA A 269 11.34 7.46 25.28
C ALA A 269 10.85 7.26 26.73
N ALA A 270 9.54 7.05 26.91
CA ALA A 270 8.98 6.70 28.22
C ALA A 270 9.72 5.50 28.84
N GLY A 271 10.02 5.57 30.14
CA GLY A 271 10.82 4.57 30.85
C GLY A 271 12.34 4.74 30.73
N GLN A 272 12.84 5.64 29.88
CA GLN A 272 14.26 5.97 29.79
C GLN A 272 14.67 7.06 30.78
N THR A 273 15.95 7.07 31.16
CA THR A 273 16.51 8.12 32.03
C THR A 273 16.40 9.48 31.35
N GLY A 274 15.81 10.45 32.05
CA GLY A 274 15.62 11.81 31.52
C GLY A 274 14.48 11.94 30.51
N THR A 275 13.58 10.94 30.41
CA THR A 275 12.39 11.05 29.56
C THR A 275 11.55 12.28 29.91
N PRO A 276 10.97 12.98 28.90
CA PRO A 276 10.02 14.06 29.13
C PRO A 276 8.58 13.54 29.33
N ASP A 277 8.33 12.23 29.31
CA ASP A 277 6.99 11.67 29.57
C ASP A 277 6.41 12.21 30.90
N LYS A 278 5.11 12.51 30.90
CA LYS A 278 4.38 13.20 31.98
C LYS A 278 4.83 14.66 32.23
N SER A 279 5.35 15.34 31.21
CA SER A 279 5.74 16.76 31.31
C SER A 279 5.33 17.61 30.11
N SER A 280 5.36 18.94 30.28
CA SER A 280 5.14 19.88 29.18
C SER A 280 6.19 19.77 28.06
N ALA A 281 7.37 19.21 28.32
CA ALA A 281 8.37 18.97 27.28
C ALA A 281 7.92 17.88 26.30
N ALA A 282 7.18 16.86 26.75
CA ALA A 282 6.58 15.86 25.86
C ALA A 282 5.51 16.52 24.96
N ALA A 283 4.67 17.39 25.51
CA ALA A 283 3.70 18.16 24.72
C ALA A 283 4.38 18.98 23.62
N ALA A 284 5.51 19.64 23.92
CA ALA A 284 6.24 20.43 22.92
C ALA A 284 6.82 19.58 21.78
N GLN A 285 7.40 18.41 22.09
CA GLN A 285 7.93 17.50 21.06
C GLN A 285 6.82 16.94 20.17
N LEU A 286 5.68 16.56 20.77
CA LEU A 286 4.52 16.06 20.03
C LEU A 286 3.87 17.15 19.18
N ALA A 287 3.79 18.38 19.69
CA ALA A 287 3.33 19.52 18.89
C ALA A 287 4.23 19.75 17.67
N GLY A 288 5.56 19.60 17.81
CA GLY A 288 6.50 19.65 16.69
C GLY A 288 6.27 18.56 15.64
N PHE A 289 6.01 17.32 16.08
CA PHE A 289 5.70 16.19 15.19
C PHE A 289 4.43 16.42 14.37
N PHE A 290 3.34 16.85 15.02
CA PHE A 290 2.07 17.12 14.34
C PHE A 290 2.16 18.37 13.47
N GLY A 291 2.91 19.38 13.89
CA GLY A 291 3.08 20.64 13.17
C GLY A 291 1.84 21.52 13.18
N THR A 292 1.85 22.53 12.32
CA THR A 292 0.86 23.62 12.29
C THR A 292 0.14 23.76 10.95
N ALA A 293 0.45 22.94 9.96
CA ALA A 293 -0.28 22.89 8.69
C ALA A 293 -1.80 22.76 8.91
N ALA A 294 -2.58 23.54 8.17
CA ALA A 294 -4.03 23.61 8.25
C ALA A 294 -4.69 23.22 6.92
N ALA A 295 -5.97 22.83 6.97
CA ALA A 295 -6.72 22.45 5.77
C ALA A 295 -6.72 23.54 4.69
N GLY A 296 -6.74 24.81 5.09
CA GLY A 296 -6.70 25.97 4.19
C GLY A 296 -5.38 26.16 3.43
N ASP A 297 -4.31 25.48 3.83
CA ASP A 297 -3.01 25.58 3.16
C ASP A 297 -2.96 24.81 1.83
N PHE A 298 -3.95 23.94 1.58
CA PHE A 298 -4.00 23.00 0.46
C PHE A 298 -4.92 23.47 -0.67
N GLY A 299 -4.31 24.05 -1.70
CA GLY A 299 -4.95 24.47 -2.96
C GLY A 299 -4.90 23.40 -4.06
N ALA A 300 -5.33 23.77 -5.27
CA ALA A 300 -5.16 22.94 -6.45
C ALA A 300 -4.77 23.77 -7.67
N SER A 301 -3.92 23.21 -8.53
CA SER A 301 -3.51 23.80 -9.80
C SER A 301 -3.29 22.70 -10.83
N GLY A 302 -3.83 22.86 -12.04
CA GLY A 302 -3.71 21.85 -13.11
C GLY A 302 -4.26 20.47 -12.74
N GLY A 303 -5.25 20.39 -11.85
CA GLY A 303 -5.79 19.12 -11.34
C GLY A 303 -4.98 18.45 -10.24
N LEU A 304 -3.86 19.04 -9.81
CA LEU A 304 -2.97 18.49 -8.78
C LEU A 304 -3.00 19.32 -7.48
N PRO A 305 -2.70 18.71 -6.32
CA PRO A 305 -2.54 19.43 -5.06
C PRO A 305 -1.42 20.48 -5.08
N THR A 306 -1.62 21.56 -4.35
CA THR A 306 -0.59 22.58 -4.06
C THR A 306 -0.58 22.89 -2.57
N TYR A 307 0.56 23.29 -2.03
CA TYR A 307 0.72 23.65 -0.63
C TYR A 307 1.32 25.05 -0.47
N SER A 308 0.72 25.85 0.40
CA SER A 308 1.12 27.25 0.68
C SER A 308 1.22 27.57 2.18
N GLY A 309 1.24 26.52 3.02
CA GLY A 309 1.32 26.64 4.47
C GLY A 309 2.73 26.81 5.02
N PRO A 310 2.91 26.62 6.34
CA PRO A 310 4.20 26.69 7.02
C PRO A 310 5.28 25.81 6.37
N VAL A 311 6.54 26.27 6.41
CA VAL A 311 7.68 25.49 5.90
C VAL A 311 8.06 24.41 6.91
N GLU A 312 7.27 23.34 6.94
CA GLU A 312 7.42 22.20 7.84
C GLU A 312 7.22 20.87 7.12
N TRP A 313 7.75 19.79 7.71
CA TRP A 313 7.60 18.42 7.24
C TRP A 313 6.93 17.60 8.33
N SER A 314 5.69 17.96 8.62
CA SER A 314 4.93 17.50 9.77
C SER A 314 3.90 16.44 9.41
N TYR A 315 3.39 15.76 10.43
CA TYR A 315 2.34 14.76 10.28
C TYR A 315 1.04 15.36 9.70
N ARG A 316 0.65 16.56 10.14
CA ARG A 316 -0.54 17.24 9.59
C ARG A 316 -0.38 17.56 8.11
N ARG A 317 0.80 18.06 7.69
CA ARG A 317 1.04 18.33 6.27
C ARG A 317 0.91 17.06 5.43
N PHE A 318 1.46 15.95 5.93
CA PHE A 318 1.35 14.65 5.29
C PHE A 318 -0.11 14.18 5.16
N VAL A 319 -0.89 14.16 6.23
CA VAL A 319 -2.26 13.64 6.19
C VAL A 319 -3.21 14.55 5.41
N LEU A 320 -3.10 15.87 5.58
CA LEU A 320 -3.98 16.83 4.89
C LEU A 320 -3.70 16.90 3.38
N HIS A 321 -2.46 16.61 2.95
CA HIS A 321 -2.16 16.40 1.52
C HIS A 321 -2.99 15.26 0.93
N HIS A 322 -3.05 14.12 1.63
CA HIS A 322 -3.84 12.98 1.16
C HIS A 322 -5.33 13.26 1.20
N ALA A 323 -5.83 14.00 2.21
CA ALA A 323 -7.21 14.47 2.21
C ALA A 323 -7.48 15.36 0.99
N LYS A 324 -6.53 16.20 0.58
CA LYS A 324 -6.66 17.00 -0.64
C LYS A 324 -6.71 16.14 -1.90
N LEU A 325 -5.89 15.09 -2.01
CA LEU A 325 -5.95 14.13 -3.12
C LEU A 325 -7.32 13.46 -3.21
N ALA A 326 -7.83 12.96 -2.09
CA ALA A 326 -9.17 12.37 -2.02
C ALA A 326 -10.27 13.36 -2.46
N ALA A 327 -10.18 14.63 -2.03
CA ALA A 327 -11.12 15.66 -2.46
C ALA A 327 -11.04 15.92 -3.99
N LEU A 328 -9.83 16.01 -4.55
CA LEU A 328 -9.62 16.22 -5.99
C LEU A 328 -10.08 15.04 -6.85
N ALA A 329 -10.03 13.82 -6.30
CA ALA A 329 -10.57 12.62 -6.95
C ALA A 329 -12.12 12.53 -6.90
N GLY A 330 -12.81 13.59 -6.44
CA GLY A 330 -14.26 13.61 -6.27
C GLY A 330 -14.73 12.83 -5.03
N GLY A 331 -13.91 12.78 -3.98
CA GLY A 331 -14.18 12.08 -2.73
C GLY A 331 -13.64 10.65 -2.70
N VAL A 332 -13.75 9.98 -1.56
CA VAL A 332 -13.45 8.55 -1.34
C VAL A 332 -14.48 8.00 -0.34
N ASP A 333 -14.61 6.69 -0.23
CA ASP A 333 -15.55 6.06 0.70
C ASP A 333 -15.01 6.01 2.14
N ALA A 334 -13.69 5.89 2.28
CA ALA A 334 -13.03 5.91 3.58
C ALA A 334 -11.68 6.66 3.55
N PHE A 335 -11.26 7.18 4.71
CA PHE A 335 -9.98 7.86 4.89
C PHE A 335 -9.37 7.48 6.24
N VAL A 336 -8.11 7.06 6.22
CA VAL A 336 -7.36 6.70 7.42
C VAL A 336 -6.50 7.88 7.84
N LEU A 337 -6.56 8.29 9.11
CA LEU A 337 -5.73 9.38 9.66
C LEU A 337 -4.25 8.99 9.79
N GLY A 338 -3.96 7.71 9.56
CA GLY A 338 -2.72 6.97 9.73
C GLY A 338 -2.88 5.86 10.74
N SER A 339 -1.76 5.26 11.14
CA SER A 339 -1.79 3.98 11.82
C SER A 339 -0.58 3.69 12.68
N GLU A 340 -0.79 2.84 13.68
CA GLU A 340 0.25 2.23 14.50
C GLU A 340 1.28 3.22 15.08
N LEU A 341 0.88 4.43 15.42
CA LEU A 341 1.76 5.44 16.02
C LEU A 341 1.94 5.22 17.53
N ARG A 342 2.11 3.97 17.95
CA ARG A 342 2.05 3.53 19.35
C ARG A 342 2.90 4.37 20.30
N GLY A 343 4.15 4.63 19.96
CA GLY A 343 5.06 5.42 20.79
C GLY A 343 4.69 6.92 20.88
N VAL A 344 3.91 7.44 19.93
CA VAL A 344 3.38 8.81 19.90
C VAL A 344 2.06 8.88 20.67
N THR A 345 1.15 7.94 20.45
CA THR A 345 -0.19 7.91 21.09
C THR A 345 -0.13 7.62 22.58
N THR A 346 0.89 6.90 23.06
CA THR A 346 1.08 6.56 24.48
C THR A 346 1.92 7.55 25.27
N ALA A 347 2.54 8.54 24.61
CA ALA A 347 3.32 9.59 25.28
C ALA A 347 2.38 10.59 25.98
N ARG A 348 2.76 11.00 27.20
CA ARG A 348 1.92 11.80 28.09
C ARG A 348 2.56 13.15 28.42
N ASP A 349 1.75 14.18 28.63
CA ASP A 349 2.21 15.49 29.12
C ASP A 349 1.92 15.74 30.61
N SER A 350 1.21 14.82 31.25
CA SER A 350 0.93 14.77 32.68
C SER A 350 0.64 13.32 33.08
N ALA A 351 0.16 13.06 34.30
CA ALA A 351 -0.05 11.70 34.79
C ALA A 351 -0.96 10.84 33.89
N ALA A 352 -1.99 11.45 33.28
CA ALA A 352 -3.06 10.73 32.58
C ALA A 352 -3.53 11.40 31.27
N ASN A 353 -2.84 12.43 30.78
CA ASN A 353 -3.24 13.14 29.55
C ASN A 353 -2.33 12.79 28.37
N TYR A 354 -2.95 12.53 27.22
CA TYR A 354 -2.35 12.01 26.00
C TYR A 354 -2.48 13.04 24.86
N PRO A 355 -1.52 13.97 24.71
CA PRO A 355 -1.61 15.08 23.76
C PRO A 355 -1.71 14.64 22.29
N ALA A 356 -1.10 13.53 21.91
CA ALA A 356 -1.22 12.99 20.54
C ALA A 356 -2.67 12.60 20.20
N VAL A 357 -3.43 12.08 21.16
CA VAL A 357 -4.84 11.73 20.98
C VAL A 357 -5.66 12.99 20.72
N ALA A 358 -5.41 14.07 21.46
CA ALA A 358 -6.04 15.37 21.21
C ALA A 358 -5.66 15.95 19.83
N ALA A 359 -4.41 15.78 19.41
CA ALA A 359 -3.95 16.20 18.09
C ALA A 359 -4.62 15.40 16.96
N LEU A 360 -4.80 14.08 17.12
CA LEU A 360 -5.54 13.24 16.16
C LEU A 360 -7.01 13.63 16.06
N LYS A 361 -7.67 14.02 17.16
CA LYS A 361 -9.04 14.56 17.13
C LYS A 361 -9.13 15.89 16.38
N THR A 362 -8.13 16.74 16.54
CA THR A 362 -8.06 18.00 15.79
C THR A 362 -7.87 17.71 14.30
N LEU A 363 -6.97 16.78 13.96
CA LEU A 363 -6.72 16.35 12.59
C LEU A 363 -7.95 15.68 11.95
N SER A 364 -8.73 14.89 12.71
CA SER A 364 -9.95 14.27 12.20
C SER A 364 -11.01 15.32 11.84
N ALA A 365 -11.14 16.39 12.63
CA ALA A 365 -12.01 17.51 12.32
C ALA A 365 -11.56 18.28 11.05
N ASP A 366 -10.26 18.49 10.87
CA ASP A 366 -9.73 19.12 9.65
C ASP A 366 -9.98 18.24 8.41
N VAL A 367 -9.71 16.94 8.49
CA VAL A 367 -10.00 15.99 7.41
C VAL A 367 -11.50 15.96 7.11
N ARG A 368 -12.36 15.97 8.14
CA ARG A 368 -13.82 16.05 8.00
C ARG A 368 -14.23 17.32 7.25
N SER A 369 -13.61 18.46 7.53
CA SER A 369 -13.90 19.72 6.84
C SER A 369 -13.54 19.69 5.36
N MET A 370 -12.52 18.92 4.98
CA MET A 370 -12.06 18.78 3.59
C MET A 370 -12.88 17.77 2.80
N LEU A 371 -13.29 16.66 3.43
CA LEU A 371 -13.91 15.52 2.76
C LEU A 371 -15.45 15.46 2.93
N GLY A 372 -15.99 16.18 3.91
CA GLY A 372 -17.41 16.17 4.23
C GLY A 372 -17.87 14.95 5.02
N ALA A 373 -19.17 14.91 5.33
CA ALA A 373 -19.78 13.90 6.20
C ALA A 373 -19.95 12.51 5.55
N GLY A 374 -19.81 12.41 4.22
CA GLY A 374 -20.02 11.15 3.49
C GLY A 374 -18.86 10.16 3.59
N VAL A 375 -17.64 10.64 3.91
CA VAL A 375 -16.43 9.81 3.96
C VAL A 375 -16.28 9.17 5.33
N LYS A 376 -16.00 7.86 5.40
CA LYS A 376 -15.73 7.19 6.67
C LYS A 376 -14.32 7.48 7.17
N ILE A 377 -14.17 8.09 8.34
CA ILE A 377 -12.85 8.42 8.90
C ILE A 377 -12.50 7.47 10.05
N THR A 378 -11.25 7.01 10.08
CA THR A 378 -10.73 6.16 11.16
C THR A 378 -9.25 6.44 11.46
N TYR A 379 -8.78 5.99 12.61
CA TYR A 379 -7.36 5.79 12.92
C TYR A 379 -7.14 4.30 13.11
N ALA A 380 -6.19 3.71 12.39
CA ALA A 380 -5.89 2.28 12.46
C ALA A 380 -4.84 2.03 13.56
N ALA A 381 -5.32 1.77 14.78
CA ALA A 381 -4.46 1.51 15.92
C ALA A 381 -3.67 0.21 15.74
N ASP A 382 -2.48 0.14 16.33
CA ASP A 382 -1.77 -1.13 16.46
C ASP A 382 -2.58 -2.09 17.33
N TRP A 383 -2.56 -3.39 17.04
CA TRP A 383 -3.28 -4.38 17.84
C TRP A 383 -2.86 -4.39 19.32
N SER A 384 -1.67 -3.89 19.70
CA SER A 384 -1.33 -3.78 21.13
C SER A 384 -1.95 -2.56 21.83
N GLU A 385 -2.65 -1.68 21.11
CA GLU A 385 -3.32 -0.51 21.68
C GLU A 385 -4.79 -0.79 22.07
N TYR A 386 -5.41 -1.88 21.56
CA TYR A 386 -6.88 -2.02 21.66
C TYR A 386 -7.41 -2.14 23.10
N PHE A 387 -6.61 -2.74 24.00
CA PHE A 387 -6.95 -2.96 25.40
C PHE A 387 -6.47 -1.83 26.32
N GLY A 388 -6.02 -0.71 25.76
CA GLY A 388 -5.50 0.44 26.48
C GLY A 388 -3.99 0.34 26.77
N HIS A 389 -3.45 1.40 27.37
CA HIS A 389 -2.05 1.56 27.74
C HIS A 389 -1.85 1.27 29.23
N GLN A 390 -0.98 0.31 29.55
CA GLN A 390 -0.54 -0.03 30.91
C GLN A 390 0.93 0.36 31.09
N PRO A 391 1.22 1.59 31.57
CA PRO A 391 2.58 2.09 31.64
C PRO A 391 3.42 1.29 32.64
N GLN A 392 4.67 1.00 32.27
CA GLN A 392 5.64 0.30 33.12
C GLN A 392 6.36 1.27 34.06
N ASP A 393 5.62 2.16 34.72
CA ASP A 393 6.14 3.22 35.60
C ASP A 393 5.86 2.97 37.10
N GLY A 394 5.34 1.78 37.42
CA GLY A 394 5.02 1.34 38.78
C GLY A 394 3.66 1.80 39.30
N SER A 395 2.88 2.55 38.52
CA SER A 395 1.55 2.99 38.97
C SER A 395 0.50 1.87 38.97
N ASN A 396 0.67 0.84 38.14
CA ASN A 396 -0.33 -0.19 37.83
C ASN A 396 -1.62 0.38 37.22
N ASP A 397 -1.56 1.57 36.63
CA ASP A 397 -2.71 2.17 35.94
C ASP A 397 -3.04 1.42 34.64
N VAL A 398 -4.32 1.49 34.27
CA VAL A 398 -4.82 1.08 32.95
C VAL A 398 -5.52 2.27 32.32
N PHE A 399 -4.99 2.77 31.20
CA PHE A 399 -5.57 3.91 30.49
C PHE A 399 -6.16 3.50 29.14
N PHE A 400 -7.46 3.68 28.97
CA PHE A 400 -8.11 3.60 27.66
C PHE A 400 -7.86 4.87 26.85
N HIS A 401 -6.59 5.13 26.57
CA HIS A 401 -6.09 6.39 26.04
C HIS A 401 -6.66 6.75 24.66
N LEU A 402 -7.07 5.76 23.85
CA LEU A 402 -7.69 5.99 22.53
C LEU A 402 -9.21 6.20 22.58
N ASP A 403 -9.88 5.89 23.70
CA ASP A 403 -11.33 6.08 23.83
C ASP A 403 -11.78 7.51 23.47
N PRO A 404 -11.09 8.58 23.90
CA PRO A 404 -11.48 9.95 23.53
C PRO A 404 -11.42 10.23 22.02
N LEU A 405 -10.58 9.51 21.26
CA LEU A 405 -10.51 9.59 19.81
C LEU A 405 -11.57 8.70 19.17
N TRP A 406 -11.73 7.45 19.60
CA TRP A 406 -12.74 6.53 19.07
C TRP A 406 -14.16 6.99 19.33
N SER A 407 -14.41 7.71 20.42
CA SER A 407 -15.69 8.33 20.72
C SER A 407 -15.86 9.73 20.10
N ASP A 408 -14.87 10.23 19.35
CA ASP A 408 -14.97 11.54 18.70
C ASP A 408 -16.00 11.50 17.57
N ALA A 409 -16.81 12.55 17.45
CA ALA A 409 -17.88 12.61 16.44
C ALA A 409 -17.37 12.59 15.00
N ASN A 410 -16.08 12.85 14.76
CA ASN A 410 -15.48 12.76 13.44
C ASN A 410 -14.93 11.37 13.10
N ILE A 411 -14.85 10.43 14.05
CA ILE A 411 -14.44 9.05 13.81
C ILE A 411 -15.68 8.17 13.58
N ASP A 412 -15.78 7.55 12.41
CA ASP A 412 -16.94 6.73 12.05
C ASP A 412 -16.80 5.26 12.47
N VAL A 413 -15.57 4.76 12.47
CA VAL A 413 -15.26 3.34 12.71
C VAL A 413 -13.95 3.22 13.50
N ILE A 414 -13.88 2.20 14.35
CA ILE A 414 -12.65 1.83 15.04
C ILE A 414 -11.80 0.97 14.09
N GLY A 415 -10.60 1.43 13.76
CA GLY A 415 -9.63 0.70 12.96
C GLY A 415 -8.57 0.07 13.86
N VAL A 416 -8.21 -1.19 13.59
CA VAL A 416 -7.11 -1.89 14.25
C VAL A 416 -6.36 -2.70 13.21
N ASP A 417 -5.05 -2.52 13.12
CA ASP A 417 -4.16 -3.38 12.36
C ASP A 417 -3.97 -4.69 13.15
N TRP A 418 -4.78 -5.70 12.82
CA TRP A 418 -5.04 -6.88 13.65
C TRP A 418 -4.07 -8.03 13.39
N TYR A 419 -3.12 -8.22 14.32
CA TYR A 419 -2.10 -9.28 14.25
C TYR A 419 -2.03 -10.19 15.50
N PRO A 420 -3.16 -10.65 16.07
CA PRO A 420 -3.09 -11.53 17.24
C PRO A 420 -2.49 -12.90 16.85
N PRO A 421 -1.86 -13.59 17.80
CA PRO A 421 -1.52 -15.00 17.61
C PRO A 421 -2.77 -15.83 17.30
N LEU A 422 -2.66 -16.80 16.38
CA LEU A 422 -3.74 -17.76 16.07
C LEU A 422 -4.27 -18.52 17.30
N SER A 423 -3.45 -18.64 18.35
CA SER A 423 -3.78 -19.31 19.61
C SER A 423 -4.41 -18.40 20.66
N ASP A 424 -4.57 -17.11 20.36
CA ASP A 424 -5.16 -16.12 21.27
C ASP A 424 -6.68 -16.09 21.01
N TRP A 425 -7.41 -16.98 21.71
CA TRP A 425 -8.86 -17.20 21.58
C TRP A 425 -9.63 -16.78 22.82
#